data_AF-A0A973SQT0-F1
#
_entry.id   AF-A0A973SQT0-F1
#
_cell.length_a   1.000
_cell.length_b   1.000
_cell.length_c   1.000
_cell.angle_alpha   90.00
_cell.angle_beta   90.00
_cell.angle_gamma   90.00
#
_symmetry.space_group_name_H-M   'P 1'
#
loop_
_entity.id
_entity.type
_entity.pdbx_description
1 polymer ?
#
loop_
_entity_poly.entity_id
_entity_poly.type
_entity_poly.pdbx_seq_one_letter_code
_entity_poly.pdbx_strand_id
1 'polypeptide(L)'
;LFSAEPGVAELAFLVEDRWQGRGLGSALARMLVVEARDLGFAEVRTSMLADNARMRRLLVALGATLAYTDDPGVVEARLPVGALVSA
;
A
#
# COMPACT_ATOMS: atom_id res chain seq x y z
N LEU A 1 -10.70 -6.87 8.26
CA LEU A 1 -10.66 -6.12 6.98
C LEU A 1 -10.87 -7.13 5.87
N PHE A 2 -12.09 -7.19 5.33
CA PHE A 2 -12.41 -8.02 4.18
C PHE A 2 -12.58 -7.08 3.00
N SER A 3 -11.76 -7.20 1.97
CA SER A 3 -12.00 -6.51 0.71
C SER A 3 -13.24 -7.11 0.07
N ALA A 4 -14.19 -6.28 -0.36
CA ALA A 4 -15.38 -6.72 -1.10
C ALA A 4 -15.03 -7.19 -2.52
N GLU A 5 -13.81 -6.91 -3.00
CA GLU A 5 -13.30 -7.28 -4.31
C GLU A 5 -12.52 -8.60 -4.22
N PRO A 6 -13.02 -9.70 -4.81
CA PRO A 6 -12.30 -10.98 -4.84
C PRO A 6 -10.91 -10.83 -5.45
N GLY A 7 -9.90 -11.44 -4.82
CA GLY A 7 -8.52 -11.40 -5.31
C GLY A 7 -7.77 -10.09 -4.98
N VAL A 8 -8.39 -9.15 -4.28
CA VAL A 8 -7.73 -7.92 -3.79
C VAL A 8 -7.62 -7.97 -2.27
N ALA A 9 -6.41 -7.85 -1.73
CA ALA A 9 -6.20 -7.71 -0.29
C ALA A 9 -6.11 -6.23 0.11
N GLU A 10 -6.45 -5.92 1.36
CA GLU A 10 -6.28 -4.56 1.89
C GLU A 10 -5.03 -4.46 2.77
N LEU A 11 -4.19 -3.47 2.49
CA LEU A 11 -2.95 -3.22 3.20
C LEU A 11 -3.09 -2.01 4.14
N ALA A 12 -2.77 -2.22 5.41
CA ALA A 12 -2.66 -1.15 6.40
C ALA A 12 -1.57 -1.47 7.43
N PHE A 13 -0.83 -0.45 7.88
CA PHE A 13 0.11 -0.53 8.99
C PHE A 13 0.31 0.84 9.63
N LEU A 14 0.87 0.86 10.84
CA LEU A 14 1.26 2.07 11.55
C LEU A 14 2.74 1.97 11.94
N VAL A 15 3.47 3.08 11.79
CA VAL A 15 4.82 3.24 12.36
C VAL A 15 4.76 4.40 13.34
N GLU A 16 5.02 4.10 14.61
CA GLU A 16 5.08 5.13 15.65
C GLU A 16 6.13 6.20 15.31
N ASP A 17 5.85 7.45 15.66
CA ASP A 17 6.60 8.63 15.22
C ASP A 17 8.11 8.54 15.47
N ARG A 18 8.53 8.04 16.65
CA ARG A 18 9.96 7.89 17.00
C ARG A 18 10.72 6.92 16.10
N TRP A 19 10.00 6.06 15.38
CA TRP A 19 10.54 5.02 14.50
C TRP A 19 10.40 5.38 13.01
N GLN A 20 9.72 6.47 12.67
CA GLN A 20 9.58 6.92 11.30
C GLN A 20 10.91 7.42 10.70
N GLY A 21 11.01 7.45 9.37
CA GLY A 21 12.23 7.88 8.67
C GLY A 21 13.38 6.86 8.66
N ARG A 22 13.18 5.68 9.25
CA ARG A 22 14.18 4.59 9.36
C ARG A 22 13.98 3.43 8.38
N GLY A 23 13.10 3.60 7.39
CA GLY A 23 12.80 2.56 6.40
C GLY A 23 11.79 1.48 6.83
N LEU A 24 11.29 1.51 8.07
CA LEU A 24 10.35 0.48 8.58
C LEU A 24 9.06 0.39 7.76
N GLY A 25 8.47 1.51 7.36
CA GLY A 25 7.27 1.51 6.53
C GLY A 25 7.50 0.81 5.19
N SER A 26 8.67 1.02 4.57
CA SER A 26 9.03 0.35 3.31
C SER A 26 9.23 -1.14 3.51
N ALA A 27 9.89 -1.55 4.60
CA ALA A 27 10.06 -2.96 4.94
C ALA A 27 8.70 -3.65 5.19
N LEU A 28 7.83 -3.03 5.99
CA LEU A 28 6.48 -3.53 6.27
C LEU A 28 5.65 -3.67 5.00
N ALA A 29 5.62 -2.63 4.15
CA ALA A 29 4.88 -2.67 2.90
C ALA A 29 5.36 -3.80 1.98
N ARG A 30 6.68 -3.98 1.81
CA ARG A 30 7.23 -5.07 1.00
C ARG A 30 6.84 -6.45 1.55
N MET A 31 6.94 -6.65 2.88
CA MET A 31 6.54 -7.90 3.51
C MET A 31 5.06 -8.21 3.28
N LEU A 32 4.18 -7.22 3.44
CA LEU A 32 2.74 -7.40 3.22
C LEU A 32 2.40 -7.70 1.76
N VAL A 33 3.10 -7.10 0.79
CA VAL A 33 2.88 -7.40 -0.63
C VAL A 33 3.36 -8.81 -0.98
N VAL A 34 4.50 -9.25 -0.43
CA VAL A 34 4.98 -10.64 -0.59
C VAL A 34 3.97 -11.61 0.02
N GLU A 35 3.49 -11.36 1.24
CA GLU A 35 2.49 -12.19 1.88
C GLU A 35 1.19 -12.26 1.05
N ALA A 36 0.71 -11.13 0.54
CA ALA A 36 -0.48 -11.10 -0.32
C ALA A 36 -0.30 -11.95 -1.59
N ARG A 37 0.89 -11.91 -2.21
CA ARG A 37 1.21 -12.77 -3.35
C ARG A 37 1.20 -14.24 -2.97
N ASP A 38 1.84 -14.59 -1.85
CA ASP A 38 2.00 -15.97 -1.42
C ASP A 38 0.64 -16.58 -0.97
N LEU A 39 -0.29 -15.74 -0.51
CA LEU A 39 -1.69 -16.09 -0.24
C LEU A 39 -2.57 -16.15 -1.51
N GLY A 40 -2.02 -15.84 -2.69
CA GLY A 40 -2.73 -15.94 -3.98
C GLY A 40 -3.58 -14.74 -4.36
N PHE A 41 -3.41 -13.57 -3.72
CA PHE A 41 -4.04 -12.34 -4.17
C PHE A 41 -3.39 -11.82 -5.47
N ALA A 42 -4.16 -11.12 -6.29
CA ALA A 42 -3.67 -10.48 -7.50
C ALA A 42 -3.15 -9.05 -7.25
N GLU A 43 -3.76 -8.36 -6.29
CA GLU A 43 -3.52 -6.94 -6.01
C GLU A 43 -3.65 -6.66 -4.51
N VAL A 44 -2.91 -5.65 -4.03
CA VAL A 44 -3.22 -4.99 -2.76
C VAL A 44 -3.78 -3.60 -3.01
N ARG A 45 -4.79 -3.23 -2.24
CA ARG A 45 -5.34 -1.87 -2.19
C ARG A 45 -5.08 -1.23 -0.84
N THR A 46 -5.02 0.10 -0.82
CA THR A 46 -4.93 0.87 0.43
C THR A 46 -5.54 2.25 0.23
N SER A 47 -6.19 2.77 1.27
CA SER A 47 -6.71 4.14 1.32
C SER A 47 -5.91 4.94 2.33
N MET A 48 -5.69 6.22 2.03
CA MET A 48 -4.94 7.12 2.90
C MET A 48 -5.44 8.55 2.78
N LEU A 49 -5.14 9.36 3.78
CA LEU A 49 -5.39 10.80 3.70
C LEU A 49 -4.60 11.42 2.53
N ALA A 50 -5.24 12.36 1.83
CA ALA A 50 -4.68 13.07 0.69
C ALA A 50 -3.41 13.88 1.02
N ASP A 51 -3.10 14.12 2.30
CA ASP A 51 -1.88 14.79 2.77
C ASP A 51 -0.78 13.81 3.21
N ASN A 52 -1.03 12.49 3.22
CA ASN A 52 -0.05 11.46 3.57
C ASN A 52 0.98 11.23 2.44
N ALA A 53 1.78 12.26 2.16
CA ALA A 53 2.74 12.29 1.06
C ALA A 53 3.84 11.23 1.21
N ARG A 54 4.16 10.80 2.43
CA ARG A 54 5.15 9.74 2.67
C ARG A 54 4.63 8.39 2.19
N MET A 55 3.39 8.03 2.54
CA MET A 55 2.79 6.77 2.09
C MET A 55 2.56 6.75 0.58
N ARG A 56 2.09 7.86 -0.01
CA ARG A 56 1.95 7.97 -1.48
C ARG A 56 3.26 7.72 -2.21
N ARG A 57 4.35 8.37 -1.80
CA ARG A 57 5.68 8.18 -2.41
C ARG A 57 6.18 6.73 -2.27
N LEU A 58 5.98 6.14 -1.09
CA LEU A 58 6.36 4.76 -0.83
C LEU A 58 5.62 3.79 -1.77
N LEU A 59 4.30 3.95 -1.92
CA LEU A 59 3.50 3.06 -2.76
C LEU A 59 3.83 3.22 -4.24
N VAL A 60 3.99 4.46 -4.72
CA VAL A 60 4.44 4.74 -6.09
C VAL A 60 5.81 4.12 -6.35
N ALA A 61 6.74 4.21 -5.40
CA ALA A 61 8.05 3.57 -5.52
C ALA A 61 8.00 2.03 -5.55
N LEU A 62 6.93 1.42 -5.02
CA LEU A 62 6.66 -0.01 -5.13
C LEU A 62 5.91 -0.39 -6.40
N GLY A 63 5.51 0.58 -7.25
CA GLY A 63 4.79 0.35 -8.49
C GLY A 63 3.27 0.55 -8.40
N ALA A 64 2.77 1.17 -7.33
CA ALA A 64 1.33 1.42 -7.18
C ALA A 64 0.85 2.55 -8.10
N THR A 65 -0.38 2.41 -8.59
CA THR A 65 -1.14 3.51 -9.19
C THR A 65 -1.96 4.21 -8.11
N LEU A 66 -2.14 5.52 -8.26
CA LEU A 66 -2.94 6.34 -7.34
C LEU A 66 -4.24 6.78 -8.02
N ALA A 67 -5.34 6.74 -7.29
CA ALA A 67 -6.64 7.25 -7.71
C ALA A 67 -7.18 8.23 -6.65
N TYR A 68 -7.70 9.36 -7.10
CA TYR A 68 -8.46 10.28 -6.24
C TYR A 68 -9.90 9.81 -6.20
N THR A 69 -10.49 9.81 -5.00
CA THR A 69 -11.87 9.38 -4.80
C THR A 69 -12.83 10.57 -4.84
N ASP A 70 -14.13 10.30 -4.74
CA ASP A 70 -15.14 11.36 -4.60
C ASP A 70 -15.00 12.13 -3.27
N ASP A 71 -14.33 11.53 -2.27
CA ASP A 71 -13.88 12.24 -1.08
C ASP A 71 -12.49 12.87 -1.33
N PRO A 72 -12.39 14.21 -1.41
CA PRO A 72 -11.13 14.89 -1.70
C PRO A 72 -10.08 14.70 -0.59
N GLY A 73 -10.49 14.27 0.61
CA GLY A 73 -9.60 13.94 1.72
C GLY A 73 -8.94 12.57 1.59
N VAL A 74 -9.36 11.73 0.65
CA VAL A 74 -8.93 10.34 0.53
C VAL A 74 -8.33 10.03 -0.85
N VAL A 75 -7.17 9.41 -0.84
CA VAL A 75 -6.49 8.85 -2.01
C VAL A 75 -6.41 7.34 -1.84
N GLU A 76 -6.78 6.62 -2.89
CA GLU A 76 -6.58 5.17 -2.98
C GLU A 76 -5.32 4.86 -3.79
N ALA A 77 -4.67 3.76 -3.42
CA ALA A 77 -3.58 3.19 -4.19
C ALA A 77 -3.84 1.72 -4.45
N ARG A 78 -3.49 1.27 -5.66
CA ARG A 78 -3.58 -0.13 -6.09
C ARG A 78 -2.22 -0.60 -6.58
N LEU A 79 -1.78 -1.76 -6.09
CA LEU A 79 -0.47 -2.34 -6.40
C LEU A 79 -0.63 -3.81 -6.80
N PRO A 80 -0.38 -4.16 -8.08
CA PRO A 80 -0.29 -5.55 -8.50
C PRO A 80 0.85 -6.26 -7.77
N VAL A 81 0.57 -7.39 -7.11
CA VAL A 81 1.58 -8.06 -6.26
C VAL A 81 2.69 -8.74 -7.07
N GLY A 82 2.44 -9.01 -8.36
CA GLY A 82 3.43 -9.51 -9.31
C GLY A 82 4.38 -8.44 -9.86
N ALA A 83 4.09 -7.15 -9.63
CA ALA A 83 4.85 -6.03 -10.18
C ALA A 83 5.93 -5.48 -9.24
N LEU A 84 6.22 -6.16 -8.13
CA LEU A 84 7.18 -5.70 -7.12
C LEU A 84 8.55 -5.47 -7.77
N VAL A 85 8.88 -4.20 -8.01
CA VAL A 85 10.15 -3.82 -8.63
C VAL A 85 11.23 -3.98 -7.57
N SER A 86 12.22 -4.84 -7.83
CA SER A 86 13.42 -4.90 -7.01
C SER A 86 14.17 -3.58 -7.15
N ALA A 87 14.09 -2.76 -6.10
CA ALA A 87 15.01 -1.65 -5.87
C ALA A 87 16.16 -2.12 -4.96
#